data_AF-A0A8J4LM56-F1
#
_entry.id   AF-A0A8J4LM56-F1
#
_cell.length_a   1.000
_cell.length_b   1.000
_cell.length_c   1.000
_cell.angle_alpha   90.00
_cell.angle_beta   90.00
_cell.angle_gamma   90.00
#
_symmetry.space_group_name_H-M   'P 1'
#
loop_
_entity.id
_entity.type
_entity.pdbx_description
1 polymer ?
#
loop_
_entity_poly.entity_id
_entity_poly.type
_entity_poly.pdbx_seq_one_letter_code
_entity_poly.pdbx_strand_id
1 'polypeptide(L)'
;SMTVVRAAAGARCVHTKACSAVGASVTANNQRRFSLNLYPKLLFWSNSPGASLAQWRKIMSESVAAGRPAEPAQVTQATASAFGSGSQQDFLVQYVVIRKDLWGSLGWPLGSVVAQACHASSAAMWMYRDEEATQQYLAPENIDHMRKVVLEVKDEAQLRKLSEQLAQGGIGHKLWVEQPEDFPTCLATRPYAKSQVASYFKKFQLSKAPIG
;
A
#
# COMPACT_ATOMS: atom_id res chain seq x y z
N SER A 1 -69.24 10.18 -33.14
CA SER A 1 -68.62 11.38 -33.74
C SER A 1 -67.64 10.97 -34.83
N MET A 2 -67.49 11.77 -35.88
CA MET A 2 -66.36 11.66 -36.81
C MET A 2 -65.15 12.44 -36.24
N THR A 3 -63.93 12.01 -36.56
CA THR A 3 -62.85 12.84 -37.18
C THR A 3 -61.63 11.93 -37.43
N VAL A 4 -60.80 12.30 -38.41
CA VAL A 4 -59.70 11.50 -38.99
C VAL A 4 -58.37 12.25 -38.80
N VAL A 5 -57.22 11.57 -38.75
CA VAL A 5 -55.94 11.89 -39.47
C VAL A 5 -54.74 11.04 -38.99
N ARG A 6 -53.76 10.89 -39.90
CA ARG A 6 -52.46 10.17 -39.85
C ARG A 6 -51.49 10.74 -38.78
N ALA A 7 -50.28 10.21 -38.50
CA ALA A 7 -49.32 9.38 -39.26
C ALA A 7 -48.47 8.47 -38.31
N ALA A 8 -47.43 7.70 -38.69
CA ALA A 8 -46.57 7.69 -39.88
C ALA A 8 -45.93 6.31 -40.23
N ALA A 9 -45.00 6.33 -41.20
CA ALA A 9 -44.28 5.24 -41.87
C ALA A 9 -43.34 4.37 -40.98
N GLY A 10 -42.77 3.24 -41.44
CA GLY A 10 -42.78 2.69 -42.81
C GLY A 10 -42.00 1.36 -43.03
N ALA A 11 -41.64 1.15 -44.31
CA ALA A 11 -41.01 -0.01 -45.01
C ALA A 11 -39.84 -0.78 -44.32
N ARG A 12 -39.29 -1.93 -44.79
CA ARG A 12 -39.61 -3.03 -45.76
C ARG A 12 -38.24 -3.62 -46.24
N CYS A 13 -38.04 -4.95 -46.28
CA CYS A 13 -36.93 -5.66 -46.97
C CYS A 13 -35.46 -5.40 -46.49
N VAL A 14 -34.39 -6.12 -46.90
CA VAL A 14 -34.18 -7.25 -47.86
C VAL A 14 -32.98 -8.17 -47.44
N HIS A 15 -32.97 -9.44 -47.92
CA HIS A 15 -31.83 -10.25 -48.42
C HIS A 15 -30.59 -10.70 -47.58
N THR A 16 -30.37 -12.03 -47.59
CA THR A 16 -29.07 -12.75 -47.77
C THR A 16 -28.01 -12.67 -46.64
N LYS A 17 -26.96 -13.52 -46.58
CA LYS A 17 -26.46 -14.61 -47.46
C LYS A 17 -25.81 -15.72 -46.62
N ALA A 18 -25.73 -16.95 -47.13
CA ALA A 18 -25.00 -18.05 -46.48
C ALA A 18 -23.51 -18.06 -46.86
N CYS A 19 -22.64 -18.61 -45.98
CA CYS A 19 -21.38 -19.22 -46.42
C CYS A 19 -20.84 -20.29 -45.44
N SER A 20 -20.40 -21.39 -46.02
CA SER A 20 -19.55 -22.50 -45.56
C SER A 20 -18.96 -22.53 -44.13
N ALA A 21 -19.11 -23.68 -43.47
CA ALA A 21 -18.28 -24.11 -42.34
C ALA A 21 -17.30 -25.23 -42.78
N VAL A 22 -15.99 -25.03 -42.57
CA VAL A 22 -14.93 -26.06 -42.67
C VAL A 22 -13.80 -25.65 -41.70
N GLY A 23 -13.25 -26.59 -40.92
CA GLY A 23 -11.98 -26.38 -40.18
C GLY A 23 -11.92 -26.98 -38.77
N ALA A 24 -11.01 -27.92 -38.56
CA ALA A 24 -10.65 -28.53 -37.27
C ALA A 24 -10.33 -27.46 -36.18
N SER A 25 -10.84 -27.54 -34.94
CA SER A 25 -10.69 -28.58 -33.89
C SER A 25 -9.37 -28.50 -33.11
N VAL A 26 -9.46 -28.01 -31.87
CA VAL A 26 -8.58 -28.36 -30.74
C VAL A 26 -9.49 -28.59 -29.51
N THR A 27 -9.19 -29.62 -28.73
CA THR A 27 -10.04 -30.10 -27.63
C THR A 27 -10.00 -29.20 -26.39
N ALA A 28 -11.16 -28.78 -25.90
CA ALA A 28 -11.32 -28.24 -24.54
C ALA A 28 -11.79 -29.35 -23.59
N ASN A 29 -10.96 -29.71 -22.61
CA ASN A 29 -11.33 -30.65 -21.55
C ASN A 29 -10.62 -30.30 -20.23
N ASN A 30 -11.41 -30.03 -19.18
CA ASN A 30 -11.32 -30.66 -17.85
C ASN A 30 -12.10 -29.81 -16.83
N GLN A 31 -13.34 -30.21 -16.49
CA GLN A 31 -14.05 -29.62 -15.36
C GLN A 31 -13.44 -30.14 -14.05
N ARG A 32 -13.04 -29.25 -13.13
CA ARG A 32 -13.00 -29.58 -11.70
C ARG A 32 -13.72 -28.53 -10.87
N ARG A 33 -14.67 -29.03 -10.07
CA ARG A 33 -15.47 -28.26 -9.13
C ARG A 33 -14.57 -27.78 -7.99
N PHE A 34 -14.70 -26.54 -7.56
CA PHE A 34 -14.27 -26.15 -6.22
C PHE A 34 -15.22 -26.81 -5.21
N SER A 35 -14.66 -27.53 -4.24
CA SER A 35 -15.39 -28.11 -3.12
C SER A 35 -14.89 -27.47 -1.83
N LEU A 36 -15.81 -26.99 -1.01
CA LEU A 36 -15.51 -26.50 0.33
C LEU A 36 -15.14 -27.69 1.23
N ASN A 37 -13.98 -27.64 1.90
CA ASN A 37 -13.88 -27.67 3.37
C ASN A 37 -12.45 -27.89 3.91
N LEU A 38 -12.30 -27.54 5.19
CA LEU A 38 -11.30 -27.97 6.17
C LEU A 38 -9.83 -27.54 5.99
N TYR A 39 -9.35 -26.78 6.98
CA TYR A 39 -7.95 -26.72 7.39
C TYR A 39 -7.42 -28.11 7.83
N PRO A 40 -6.13 -28.39 7.56
CA PRO A 40 -5.28 -29.14 8.48
C PRO A 40 -4.21 -28.26 9.12
N LYS A 41 -3.83 -28.57 10.36
CA LYS A 41 -2.67 -28.00 11.06
C LYS A 41 -1.37 -28.76 10.68
N LEU A 42 -0.24 -28.15 11.06
CA LEU A 42 1.00 -28.85 11.49
C LEU A 42 1.83 -29.64 10.44
N LEU A 43 2.98 -29.10 9.99
CA LEU A 43 4.34 -29.48 10.47
C LEU A 43 5.49 -29.07 9.51
N PHE A 44 6.64 -28.73 10.13
CA PHE A 44 8.02 -28.86 9.65
C PHE A 44 8.41 -28.49 8.19
N TRP A 45 9.21 -27.43 8.06
CA TRP A 45 10.53 -27.54 7.41
C TRP A 45 11.58 -27.18 8.45
N SER A 46 12.56 -28.05 8.68
CA SER A 46 13.62 -27.88 9.66
C SER A 46 14.99 -27.56 9.05
N ASN A 47 15.85 -27.05 9.94
CA ASN A 47 17.30 -27.20 9.96
C ASN A 47 18.17 -26.18 9.18
N SER A 48 18.68 -25.21 9.94
CA SER A 48 20.05 -24.69 9.80
C SER A 48 20.56 -24.29 11.20
N PRO A 49 21.88 -24.42 11.51
CA PRO A 49 22.36 -24.33 12.89
C PRO A 49 22.28 -22.91 13.47
N GLY A 50 22.00 -22.80 14.77
CA GLY A 50 21.71 -21.53 15.43
C GLY A 50 22.93 -20.63 15.67
N ALA A 51 22.87 -19.39 15.18
CA ALA A 51 23.67 -18.28 15.70
C ALA A 51 23.07 -17.79 17.03
N SER A 52 23.90 -17.66 18.07
CA SER A 52 23.41 -17.26 19.41
C SER A 52 23.11 -15.75 19.50
N LEU A 53 22.39 -15.33 20.54
CA LEU A 53 22.15 -13.89 20.81
C LEU A 53 23.44 -13.07 21.00
N ALA A 54 24.55 -13.71 21.37
CA ALA A 54 25.87 -13.06 21.42
C ALA A 54 26.44 -12.78 20.02
N GLN A 55 26.15 -13.65 19.05
CA GLN A 55 26.60 -13.50 17.67
C GLN A 55 25.87 -12.35 16.95
N TRP A 56 24.57 -12.19 17.21
CA TRP A 56 23.81 -11.00 16.78
C TRP A 56 24.33 -9.70 17.39
N ARG A 57 24.67 -9.70 18.70
CA ARG A 57 25.33 -8.54 19.33
C ARG A 57 26.68 -8.20 18.69
N LYS A 58 27.46 -9.20 18.28
CA LYS A 58 28.74 -8.99 17.60
C LYS A 58 28.54 -8.32 16.23
N ILE A 59 27.64 -8.85 15.40
CA ILE A 59 27.30 -8.29 14.07
C ILE A 59 26.85 -6.81 14.20
N MET A 60 26.02 -6.49 15.20
CA MET A 60 25.56 -5.13 15.49
C MET A 60 26.66 -4.18 16.01
N SER A 61 27.88 -4.67 16.28
CA SER A 61 28.99 -3.88 16.86
C SER A 61 30.15 -3.63 15.89
N GLU A 62 30.30 -4.43 14.84
CA GLU A 62 31.43 -4.33 13.90
C GLU A 62 31.21 -3.27 12.80
N SER A 63 29.97 -2.81 12.58
CA SER A 63 29.62 -1.79 11.57
C SER A 63 30.02 -0.34 11.90
N VAL A 64 30.74 -0.10 12.99
CA VAL A 64 30.96 1.26 13.56
C VAL A 64 32.38 1.82 13.29
N ALA A 65 33.24 1.07 12.57
CA ALA A 65 34.70 1.32 12.56
C ALA A 65 35.36 1.45 11.17
N ALA A 66 34.81 2.24 10.25
CA ALA A 66 35.51 2.64 9.02
C ALA A 66 35.08 4.03 8.49
N GLY A 67 35.90 5.06 8.73
CA GLY A 67 35.68 6.40 8.16
C GLY A 67 36.70 7.42 8.68
N ARG A 68 37.65 7.85 7.82
CA ARG A 68 38.59 8.94 8.11
C ARG A 68 38.06 10.27 7.56
N PRO A 69 38.43 11.42 8.16
CA PRO A 69 37.91 12.73 7.75
C PRO A 69 38.53 13.22 6.43
N ALA A 70 37.79 14.10 5.76
CA ALA A 70 38.29 14.99 4.71
C ALA A 70 38.07 16.44 5.15
N GLU A 71 39.05 17.31 4.89
CA GLU A 71 39.04 18.74 5.22
C GLU A 71 39.00 19.60 3.92
N PRO A 72 38.87 20.94 3.96
CA PRO A 72 37.69 21.54 3.34
C PRO A 72 38.00 22.49 2.16
N ALA A 73 36.96 22.83 1.40
CA ALA A 73 36.98 23.90 0.41
C ALA A 73 35.96 24.99 0.76
N GLN A 74 36.45 26.23 0.93
CA GLN A 74 35.66 27.47 0.83
C GLN A 74 35.74 27.95 -0.63
N VAL A 75 34.97 28.91 -1.18
CA VAL A 75 34.11 30.01 -0.69
C VAL A 75 32.88 30.08 -1.64
N THR A 76 31.84 30.93 -1.58
CA THR A 76 31.57 32.25 -0.94
C THR A 76 30.08 32.34 -0.54
N GLN A 77 29.67 33.39 0.20
CA GLN A 77 28.27 33.73 0.45
C GLN A 77 27.76 34.89 -0.44
N ALA A 78 26.46 34.90 -0.73
CA ALA A 78 25.68 36.09 -1.10
C ALA A 78 24.26 35.96 -0.50
N THR A 79 23.66 37.06 -0.07
CA THR A 79 22.50 37.06 0.85
C THR A 79 21.20 37.57 0.23
N ALA A 80 20.08 36.90 0.54
CA ALA A 80 18.74 37.50 0.56
C ALA A 80 17.88 36.78 1.61
N SER A 81 17.26 37.53 2.53
CA SER A 81 16.50 36.98 3.66
C SER A 81 15.03 36.73 3.29
N ALA A 82 14.51 35.54 3.64
CA ALA A 82 13.08 35.23 3.61
C ALA A 82 12.62 34.73 4.99
N PHE A 83 11.35 34.98 5.31
CA PHE A 83 10.79 34.86 6.66
C PHE A 83 10.96 33.47 7.31
N GLY A 84 11.52 33.44 8.52
CA GLY A 84 11.75 32.22 9.28
C GLY A 84 10.47 31.60 9.85
N SER A 85 9.89 30.63 9.14
CA SER A 85 9.24 29.50 9.81
C SER A 85 10.26 28.37 9.95
N GLY A 86 10.28 27.68 11.10
CA GLY A 86 11.34 26.73 11.41
C GLY A 86 11.47 25.63 10.37
N SER A 87 12.64 25.51 9.74
CA SER A 87 12.94 24.60 8.63
C SER A 87 12.95 23.13 9.08
N GLN A 88 11.75 22.57 9.24
CA GLN A 88 11.52 21.13 9.12
C GLN A 88 12.14 20.70 7.78
N GLN A 89 13.28 20.02 7.81
CA GLN A 89 13.82 19.38 6.61
C GLN A 89 12.73 18.50 6.01
N ASP A 90 12.45 18.68 4.72
CA ASP A 90 11.53 17.79 4.03
C ASP A 90 12.22 16.45 3.80
N PHE A 91 11.46 15.36 3.94
CA PHE A 91 12.02 14.02 3.91
C PHE A 91 11.02 12.99 3.41
N LEU A 92 11.54 11.92 2.81
CA LEU A 92 10.74 10.81 2.33
C LEU A 92 10.17 10.01 3.51
N VAL A 93 8.85 9.86 3.53
CA VAL A 93 8.10 9.17 4.56
C VAL A 93 7.01 8.29 3.95
N GLN A 94 6.82 7.11 4.51
CA GLN A 94 5.62 6.31 4.28
C GLN A 94 4.67 6.46 5.47
N TYR A 95 3.42 6.85 5.20
CA TYR A 95 2.37 6.81 6.22
C TYR A 95 1.68 5.45 6.19
N VAL A 96 1.53 4.84 7.35
CA VAL A 96 0.78 3.59 7.56
C VAL A 96 -0.33 3.89 8.57
N VAL A 97 -1.56 3.54 8.24
CA VAL A 97 -2.75 3.86 9.04
C VAL A 97 -3.49 2.57 9.36
N ILE A 98 -3.61 2.27 10.65
CA ILE A 98 -4.19 1.04 11.16
C ILE A 98 -5.46 1.31 11.96
N ARG A 99 -6.41 0.38 11.90
CA ARG A 99 -7.70 0.44 12.60
C ARG A 99 -7.56 0.10 14.08
N LYS A 100 -7.89 1.06 14.96
CA LYS A 100 -7.86 0.89 16.41
C LYS A 100 -8.87 -0.14 16.92
N ASP A 101 -10.02 -0.26 16.26
CA ASP A 101 -11.06 -1.22 16.62
C ASP A 101 -10.61 -2.68 16.48
N LEU A 102 -9.59 -2.98 15.64
CA LEU A 102 -9.00 -4.31 15.52
C LEU A 102 -8.52 -4.85 16.88
N TRP A 103 -7.54 -4.17 17.49
CA TRP A 103 -6.96 -4.60 18.78
C TRP A 103 -7.77 -4.11 19.99
N GLY A 104 -8.64 -3.12 19.81
CA GLY A 104 -9.47 -2.55 20.87
C GLY A 104 -10.74 -3.39 21.14
N SER A 105 -11.66 -3.42 20.18
CA SER A 105 -13.00 -4.02 20.35
C SER A 105 -13.18 -5.37 19.65
N LEU A 106 -12.37 -5.65 18.62
CA LEU A 106 -12.41 -6.90 17.85
C LEU A 106 -11.39 -7.94 18.34
N GLY A 107 -10.57 -7.61 19.35
CA GLY A 107 -9.66 -8.55 20.03
C GLY A 107 -8.51 -9.09 19.18
N TRP A 108 -8.14 -8.45 18.06
CA TRP A 108 -7.05 -8.91 17.21
C TRP A 108 -5.71 -8.87 17.94
N PRO A 109 -4.91 -9.96 17.94
CA PRO A 109 -3.56 -9.94 18.46
C PRO A 109 -2.70 -8.88 17.77
N LEU A 110 -1.88 -8.15 18.54
CA LEU A 110 -1.02 -7.09 18.00
C LEU A 110 -0.13 -7.57 16.84
N GLY A 111 0.40 -8.80 16.93
CA GLY A 111 1.19 -9.41 15.86
C GLY A 111 0.42 -9.57 14.54
N SER A 112 -0.88 -9.86 14.59
CA SER A 112 -1.75 -9.91 13.40
C SER A 112 -1.93 -8.52 12.78
N VAL A 113 -2.16 -7.49 13.60
CA VAL A 113 -2.28 -6.10 13.14
C VAL A 113 -0.97 -5.60 12.52
N VAL A 114 0.19 -5.98 13.09
CA VAL A 114 1.51 -5.66 12.54
C VAL A 114 1.74 -6.37 11.20
N ALA A 115 1.39 -7.65 11.06
CA ALA A 115 1.49 -8.36 9.78
C ALA A 115 0.68 -7.66 8.67
N GLN A 116 -0.57 -7.28 8.96
CA GLN A 116 -1.44 -6.51 8.08
C GLN A 116 -0.79 -5.18 7.65
N ALA A 117 -0.22 -4.42 8.59
CA ALA A 117 0.51 -3.19 8.31
C ALA A 117 1.75 -3.41 7.41
N CYS A 118 2.48 -4.50 7.60
CA CYS A 118 3.60 -4.91 6.75
C CYS A 118 3.16 -5.28 5.33
N HIS A 119 2.04 -6.00 5.18
CA HIS A 119 1.45 -6.32 3.86
C HIS A 119 1.03 -5.05 3.11
N ALA A 120 0.33 -4.12 3.77
CA ALA A 120 -0.04 -2.83 3.19
C ALA A 120 1.18 -2.01 2.75
N SER A 121 2.19 -1.89 3.63
CA SER A 121 3.44 -1.15 3.36
C SER A 121 4.18 -1.72 2.16
N SER A 122 4.36 -3.05 2.10
CA SER A 122 5.08 -3.74 1.03
C SER A 122 4.33 -3.67 -0.30
N ALA A 123 3.01 -3.87 -0.29
CA ALA A 123 2.19 -3.77 -1.49
C ALA A 123 2.15 -2.33 -2.04
N ALA A 124 2.10 -1.31 -1.18
CA ALA A 124 2.22 0.08 -1.63
C ALA A 124 3.59 0.36 -2.27
N MET A 125 4.69 -0.08 -1.67
CA MET A 125 6.03 0.07 -2.26
C MET A 125 6.16 -0.67 -3.61
N TRP A 126 5.57 -1.87 -3.75
CA TRP A 126 5.60 -2.63 -5.00
C TRP A 126 4.77 -2.02 -6.13
N MET A 127 3.53 -1.58 -5.85
CA MET A 127 2.64 -0.98 -6.86
C MET A 127 3.21 0.33 -7.41
N TYR A 128 3.90 1.11 -6.56
CA TYR A 128 4.43 2.44 -6.88
C TYR A 128 5.96 2.47 -6.97
N ARG A 129 6.61 1.32 -7.19
CA ARG A 129 8.08 1.16 -7.26
C ARG A 129 8.75 1.99 -8.35
N ASP A 130 8.00 2.37 -9.39
CA ASP A 130 8.49 3.10 -10.56
C ASP A 130 8.38 4.64 -10.36
N GLU A 131 7.86 5.10 -9.22
CA GLU A 131 7.79 6.51 -8.84
C GLU A 131 9.12 6.94 -8.19
N GLU A 132 9.67 8.09 -8.60
CA GLU A 132 10.96 8.63 -8.15
C GLU A 132 11.12 8.63 -6.62
N ALA A 133 10.12 9.13 -5.89
CA ALA A 133 10.12 9.18 -4.43
C ALA A 133 10.11 7.78 -3.77
N THR A 134 9.59 6.75 -4.45
CA THR A 134 9.67 5.36 -3.98
C THR A 134 11.06 4.78 -4.24
N GLN A 135 11.64 5.07 -5.41
CA GLN A 135 13.00 4.64 -5.76
C GLN A 135 14.03 5.25 -4.81
N GLN A 136 13.99 6.57 -4.60
CA GLN A 136 14.86 7.26 -3.63
C GLN A 136 14.71 6.73 -2.20
N TYR A 137 13.49 6.39 -1.77
CA TYR A 137 13.24 5.83 -0.43
C TYR A 137 13.76 4.39 -0.26
N LEU A 138 13.94 3.65 -1.36
CA LEU A 138 14.46 2.28 -1.38
C LEU A 138 15.92 2.18 -1.87
N ALA A 139 16.55 3.32 -2.20
CA ALA A 139 17.91 3.37 -2.71
C ALA A 139 18.93 2.98 -1.61
N PRO A 140 20.11 2.42 -1.98
CA PRO A 140 21.10 1.94 -1.01
C PRO A 140 21.51 2.97 0.06
N GLU A 141 21.56 4.26 -0.30
CA GLU A 141 21.87 5.37 0.58
C GLU A 141 20.75 5.75 1.57
N ASN A 142 19.53 5.26 1.35
CA ASN A 142 18.34 5.58 2.17
C ASN A 142 17.70 4.36 2.83
N ILE A 143 18.08 3.13 2.48
CA ILE A 143 17.42 1.90 2.96
C ILE A 143 17.44 1.78 4.49
N ASP A 144 18.58 2.07 5.12
CA ASP A 144 18.74 2.10 6.59
C ASP A 144 18.23 3.41 7.24
N HIS A 145 17.67 4.31 6.44
CA HIS A 145 17.15 5.63 6.86
C HIS A 145 15.66 5.81 6.53
N MET A 146 14.99 4.76 6.02
CA MET A 146 13.56 4.70 5.72
C MET A 146 12.68 5.13 6.91
N ARG A 147 11.91 6.21 6.74
CA ARG A 147 10.98 6.70 7.78
C ARG A 147 9.57 6.18 7.54
N LYS A 148 8.96 5.57 8.55
CA LYS A 148 7.57 5.10 8.55
C LYS A 148 6.82 5.71 9.73
N VAL A 149 5.64 6.27 9.49
CA VAL A 149 4.80 6.89 10.53
C VAL A 149 3.51 6.10 10.66
N VAL A 150 3.32 5.44 11.81
CA VAL A 150 2.15 4.59 12.08
C VAL A 150 1.10 5.39 12.85
N LEU A 151 -0.07 5.55 12.25
CA LEU A 151 -1.21 6.32 12.79
C LEU A 151 -2.40 5.40 13.05
N GLU A 152 -3.28 5.80 13.97
CA GLU A 152 -4.54 5.11 14.24
C GLU A 152 -5.76 5.89 13.73
N VAL A 153 -6.69 5.17 13.11
CA VAL A 153 -8.09 5.58 12.87
C VAL A 153 -9.02 4.81 13.80
N LYS A 154 -10.19 5.38 14.12
CA LYS A 154 -11.13 4.74 15.07
C LYS A 154 -11.67 3.42 14.56
N ASP A 155 -12.08 3.37 13.30
CA ASP A 155 -12.93 2.33 12.72
C ASP A 155 -12.78 2.26 11.19
N GLU A 156 -13.45 1.27 10.57
CA GLU A 156 -13.44 1.06 9.12
C GLU A 156 -13.96 2.27 8.32
N ALA A 157 -14.99 2.95 8.81
CA ALA A 157 -15.59 4.08 8.12
C ALA A 157 -14.60 5.24 8.00
N GLN A 158 -13.78 5.47 9.05
CA GLN A 158 -12.66 6.41 8.97
C GLN A 158 -11.54 5.94 8.03
N LEU A 159 -11.26 4.62 7.95
CA LEU A 159 -10.24 4.08 7.05
C LEU A 159 -10.65 4.21 5.57
N ARG A 160 -11.88 3.81 5.20
CA ARG A 160 -12.41 3.95 3.83
C ARG A 160 -12.50 5.43 3.42
N LYS A 161 -13.02 6.31 4.29
CA LYS A 161 -13.06 7.76 4.06
C LYS A 161 -11.67 8.38 3.88
N LEU A 162 -10.63 7.86 4.55
CA LEU A 162 -9.26 8.31 4.31
C LEU A 162 -8.75 7.85 2.95
N SER A 163 -9.02 6.60 2.55
CA SER A 163 -8.68 6.08 1.21
C SER A 163 -9.31 6.93 0.10
N GLU A 164 -10.59 7.27 0.24
CA GLU A 164 -11.29 8.20 -0.67
C GLU A 164 -10.63 9.59 -0.73
N GLN A 165 -10.32 10.19 0.43
CA GLN A 165 -9.66 11.51 0.49
C GLN A 165 -8.26 11.50 -0.13
N LEU A 166 -7.50 10.42 0.02
CA LEU A 166 -6.19 10.26 -0.60
C LEU A 166 -6.31 10.04 -2.12
N ALA A 167 -7.29 9.25 -2.58
CA ALA A 167 -7.55 9.05 -4.00
C ALA A 167 -7.96 10.35 -4.71
N GLN A 168 -8.89 11.12 -4.10
CA GLN A 168 -9.29 12.46 -4.58
C GLN A 168 -8.12 13.44 -4.61
N GLY A 169 -7.16 13.30 -3.70
CA GLY A 169 -5.94 14.09 -3.64
C GLY A 169 -4.80 13.64 -4.56
N GLY A 170 -5.00 12.59 -5.38
CA GLY A 170 -3.94 12.00 -6.21
C GLY A 170 -2.83 11.29 -5.41
N ILE A 171 -3.07 10.99 -4.13
CA ILE A 171 -2.08 10.39 -3.24
C ILE A 171 -2.15 8.86 -3.36
N GLY A 172 -1.21 8.29 -4.12
CA GLY A 172 -1.04 6.86 -4.32
C GLY A 172 -0.84 6.10 -3.01
N HIS A 173 -1.72 5.12 -2.80
CA HIS A 173 -1.75 4.31 -1.58
C HIS A 173 -2.30 2.90 -1.87
N LYS A 174 -2.15 2.00 -0.90
CA LYS A 174 -2.80 0.70 -0.83
C LYS A 174 -3.74 0.69 0.37
N LEU A 175 -5.04 0.57 0.14
CA LEU A 175 -5.96 0.00 1.14
C LEU A 175 -5.75 -1.52 1.15
N TRP A 176 -5.32 -2.08 2.28
CA TRP A 176 -5.24 -3.53 2.45
C TRP A 176 -6.58 -4.05 2.97
N VAL A 177 -7.01 -5.15 2.37
CA VAL A 177 -8.32 -5.76 2.56
C VAL A 177 -8.10 -7.26 2.62
N GLU A 178 -8.43 -7.85 3.76
CA GLU A 178 -8.31 -9.29 3.97
C GLU A 178 -9.42 -10.03 3.20
N GLN A 179 -9.11 -11.23 2.71
CA GLN A 179 -9.96 -12.04 1.86
C GLN A 179 -10.07 -13.45 2.45
N PRO A 180 -11.22 -14.12 2.36
CA PRO A 180 -12.38 -13.81 1.50
C PRO A 180 -13.42 -12.80 2.05
N GLU A 181 -13.26 -12.26 3.26
CA GLU A 181 -14.30 -11.47 3.94
C GLU A 181 -14.44 -9.99 3.51
N ASP A 182 -13.66 -9.53 2.50
CA ASP A 182 -13.53 -8.13 2.07
C ASP A 182 -13.29 -7.11 3.21
N PHE A 183 -12.49 -7.52 4.20
CA PHE A 183 -12.35 -6.80 5.47
C PHE A 183 -11.15 -5.82 5.47
N PRO A 184 -11.34 -4.48 5.41
CA PRO A 184 -10.22 -3.53 5.32
C PRO A 184 -9.57 -3.32 6.69
N THR A 185 -8.34 -3.80 6.85
CA THR A 185 -7.61 -3.76 8.12
C THR A 185 -6.78 -2.49 8.27
N CYS A 186 -6.12 -2.04 7.20
CA CYS A 186 -5.19 -0.92 7.23
C CYS A 186 -4.91 -0.32 5.85
N LEU A 187 -4.19 0.80 5.82
CA LEU A 187 -3.79 1.53 4.62
C LEU A 187 -2.32 1.93 4.72
N ALA A 188 -1.60 1.93 3.59
CA ALA A 188 -0.27 2.53 3.50
C ALA A 188 -0.13 3.40 2.24
N THR A 189 0.48 4.57 2.34
CA THR A 189 0.85 5.37 1.16
C THR A 189 2.01 4.73 0.40
N ARG A 190 2.29 5.17 -0.83
CA ARG A 190 3.69 5.11 -1.32
C ARG A 190 4.59 6.04 -0.49
N PRO A 191 5.92 5.94 -0.56
CA PRO A 191 6.81 6.96 -0.02
C PRO A 191 6.54 8.32 -0.69
N TYR A 192 6.56 9.39 0.11
CA TYR A 192 6.31 10.76 -0.31
C TYR A 192 7.20 11.74 0.45
N ALA A 193 7.49 12.89 -0.15
CA ALA A 193 7.97 14.05 0.60
C ALA A 193 6.94 14.42 1.68
N LYS A 194 7.38 14.59 2.92
CA LYS A 194 6.51 14.89 4.08
C LYS A 194 5.67 16.15 3.83
N SER A 195 6.21 17.18 3.19
CA SER A 195 5.48 18.41 2.86
C SER A 195 4.21 18.15 2.03
N GLN A 196 4.29 17.23 1.05
CA GLN A 196 3.24 16.93 0.09
C GLN A 196 2.03 16.24 0.73
N VAL A 197 2.25 15.36 1.71
CA VAL A 197 1.20 14.47 2.25
C VAL A 197 0.80 14.73 3.70
N ALA A 198 1.64 15.37 4.53
CA ALA A 198 1.36 15.49 5.96
C ALA A 198 0.03 16.21 6.28
N SER A 199 -0.46 17.07 5.38
CA SER A 199 -1.76 17.75 5.46
C SER A 199 -2.94 16.80 5.70
N TYR A 200 -3.02 15.68 4.97
CA TYR A 200 -4.08 14.68 5.09
C TYR A 200 -4.11 13.99 6.46
N PHE A 201 -2.94 13.89 7.11
CA PHE A 201 -2.71 13.07 8.29
C PHE A 201 -2.73 13.84 9.62
N LYS A 202 -2.69 15.19 9.62
CA LYS A 202 -2.62 16.03 10.84
C LYS A 202 -3.68 15.76 11.92
N LYS A 203 -4.82 15.17 11.53
CA LYS A 203 -5.99 14.89 12.39
C LYS A 203 -5.93 13.53 13.10
N PHE A 204 -5.02 12.64 12.73
CA PHE A 204 -4.89 11.30 13.31
C PHE A 204 -3.79 11.28 14.37
N GLN A 205 -3.89 10.36 15.34
CA GLN A 205 -2.88 10.18 16.37
C GLN A 205 -1.86 9.12 15.95
N LEU A 206 -0.64 9.19 16.48
CA LEU A 206 0.28 8.05 16.48
C LEU A 206 -0.40 6.85 17.14
N SER A 207 -0.25 5.67 16.55
CA SER A 207 -0.87 4.45 17.09
C SER A 207 -0.36 4.16 18.50
N LYS A 208 -1.29 4.01 19.44
CA LYS A 208 -1.03 3.59 20.82
C LYS A 208 -1.55 2.17 20.97
N ALA A 209 -0.83 1.23 20.35
CA ALA A 209 -1.02 -0.19 20.61
C ALA A 209 -0.86 -0.47 22.12
N PRO A 210 -1.74 -1.28 22.74
CA PRO A 210 -1.62 -1.62 24.15
C PRO A 210 -0.37 -2.47 24.36
N ILE A 211 0.63 -1.87 24.99
CA ILE A 211 1.66 -2.60 25.72
C ILE A 211 0.99 -2.99 27.05
N GLY A 212 0.86 -4.29 27.29
CA GLY A 212 0.22 -4.87 28.49
C GLY A 212 1.09 -4.79 29.73
#